data_AF-A0A9D2X8Y9-F1
#
_entry.id   AF-A0A9D2X8Y9-F1
#
_cell.length_a   1.000
_cell.length_b   1.000
_cell.length_c   1.000
_cell.angle_alpha   90.00
_cell.angle_beta   90.00
_cell.angle_gamma   90.00
#
_symmetry.space_group_name_H-M   'P 1'
#
loop_
_entity.id
_entity.type
_entity.pdbx_description
1 polymer ?
#
loop_
_entity_poly.entity_id
_entity_poly.type
_entity_poly.pdbx_seq_one_letter_code
_entity_poly.pdbx_strand_id
1 'polypeptide(L)'
;MLWKLESDEDFFRICDSKKMVAGYFDPDYGEIFPKENSEEIISSMLKNHDKILGGIMMVPLVKFNLFDTDLDTDIYKVEQNVIRVNEHLQKWKNFLSQTNREKHSIRISHTDQDMLTITFEVKFSKPTPLEKKQLLDELFTTLDLLQKSDLL
;
A
#
# COMPACT_ATOMS: atom_id res chain seq x y z
N MET A 1 1.60 17.85 7.70
CA MET A 1 1.96 16.60 6.98
C MET A 1 0.68 15.85 6.69
N LEU A 2 0.47 15.43 5.44
CA LEU A 2 -0.74 14.75 5.01
C LEU A 2 -0.74 13.26 5.40
N TRP A 3 0.45 12.66 5.56
CA TRP A 3 0.63 11.24 5.83
C TRP A 3 1.29 11.00 7.19
N LYS A 4 0.98 9.86 7.81
CA LYS A 4 1.60 9.38 9.04
C LYS A 4 1.86 7.88 8.95
N LEU A 5 2.92 7.41 9.61
CA LEU A 5 3.18 5.99 9.79
C LEU A 5 2.85 5.57 11.22
N GLU A 6 2.07 4.51 11.36
CA GLU A 6 1.81 3.83 12.62
C GLU A 6 2.45 2.45 12.56
N SER A 7 3.22 2.08 13.58
CA SER A 7 3.83 0.74 13.63
C SER A 7 2.77 -0.28 13.99
N ASP A 8 2.85 -1.44 13.36
CA ASP A 8 1.99 -2.58 13.63
C ASP A 8 2.83 -3.84 13.45
N GLU A 9 3.23 -4.44 14.57
CA GLU A 9 4.17 -5.58 14.60
C GLU A 9 5.41 -5.37 13.72
N ASP A 10 5.49 -6.06 12.59
CA ASP A 10 6.58 -6.05 11.62
C ASP A 10 6.33 -5.17 10.38
N PHE A 11 5.23 -4.40 10.33
CA PHE A 11 4.93 -3.49 9.23
C PHE A 11 4.48 -2.11 9.72
N PHE A 12 4.23 -1.21 8.77
CA PHE A 12 3.77 0.15 9.03
C PHE A 12 2.45 0.43 8.32
N ARG A 13 1.43 0.85 9.08
CA ARG A 13 0.20 1.44 8.55
C ARG A 13 0.46 2.85 8.05
N ILE A 14 0.02 3.14 6.84
CA ILE A 14 0.09 4.46 6.23
C ILE A 14 -1.27 5.12 6.41
N CYS A 15 -1.32 6.17 7.23
CA CYS A 15 -2.54 6.88 7.57
C CYS A 15 -2.58 8.25 6.91
N ASP A 16 -3.76 8.64 6.43
CA ASP A 16 -4.03 9.98 5.91
C ASP A 16 -4.16 11.03 7.03
N SER A 17 -4.45 12.27 6.64
CA SER A 17 -4.64 13.39 7.58
C SER A 17 -5.81 13.21 8.55
N LYS A 18 -6.79 12.36 8.19
CA LYS A 18 -7.97 12.00 8.99
C LYS A 18 -7.73 10.75 9.85
N LYS A 19 -6.51 10.21 9.86
CA LYS A 19 -6.13 8.94 10.52
C LYS A 19 -6.82 7.70 9.92
N MET A 20 -7.29 7.80 8.68
CA MET A 20 -7.78 6.64 7.95
C MET A 20 -6.61 5.92 7.30
N VAL A 21 -6.63 4.59 7.33
CA VAL A 21 -5.59 3.76 6.68
C VAL A 21 -5.74 3.87 5.17
N ALA A 22 -4.73 4.44 4.52
CA ALA A 22 -4.60 4.52 3.07
C ALA A 22 -3.79 3.35 2.48
N GLY A 23 -3.03 2.65 3.31
CA GLY A 23 -2.26 1.48 2.90
C GLY A 23 -1.31 1.01 3.97
N TYR A 24 -0.39 0.13 3.56
CA TYR A 24 0.60 -0.51 4.40
C TYR A 24 1.96 -0.49 3.70
N PHE A 25 3.01 -0.39 4.49
CA PHE A 25 4.38 -0.57 4.05
C PHE A 25 5.00 -1.71 4.84
N ASP A 26 5.40 -2.75 4.14
CA ASP A 26 6.09 -3.93 4.64
C ASP A 26 7.59 -3.79 4.30
N PRO A 27 8.46 -3.51 5.29
CA PRO A 27 9.88 -3.33 5.07
C PRO A 27 10.57 -4.57 4.53
N ASP A 28 11.55 -4.39 3.63
CA ASP A 28 12.47 -5.47 3.28
C ASP A 28 13.55 -5.60 4.37
N TYR A 29 13.33 -6.53 5.30
CA TYR A 29 14.29 -6.88 6.35
C TYR A 29 15.48 -7.72 5.86
N GLY A 30 15.51 -8.08 4.57
CA GLY A 30 16.54 -8.94 4.00
C GLY A 30 16.39 -10.42 4.38
N GLU A 31 17.45 -11.20 4.18
CA GLU A 31 17.45 -12.62 4.52
C GLU A 31 17.64 -12.82 6.03
N ILE A 32 16.60 -13.31 6.69
CA ILE A 32 16.61 -13.54 8.14
C ILE A 32 16.90 -15.02 8.45
N PHE A 33 17.94 -15.25 9.26
CA PHE A 33 18.31 -16.56 9.77
C PHE A 33 18.72 -16.49 11.26
N PRO A 34 18.38 -17.51 12.08
CA PRO A 34 17.56 -18.67 11.75
C PRO A 34 16.06 -18.30 11.61
N LYS A 35 15.30 -19.05 10.79
CA LYS A 35 13.90 -18.70 10.50
C LYS A 35 12.98 -18.82 11.72
N GLU A 36 13.33 -19.68 12.67
CA GLU A 36 12.55 -19.89 13.89
C GLU A 36 12.54 -18.65 14.79
N ASN A 37 13.50 -17.73 14.61
CA ASN A 37 13.64 -16.51 15.42
C ASN A 37 13.31 -15.24 14.63
N SER A 38 12.62 -15.34 13.50
CA SER A 38 12.43 -14.19 12.59
C SER A 38 11.74 -13.01 13.27
N GLU A 39 10.70 -13.27 14.07
CA GLU A 39 9.96 -12.22 14.79
C GLU A 39 10.84 -11.45 15.78
N GLU A 40 11.68 -12.15 16.56
CA GLU A 40 12.60 -11.53 17.50
C GLU A 40 13.68 -10.71 16.78
N ILE A 41 14.18 -11.22 15.66
CA ILE A 41 15.18 -10.52 14.84
C ILE A 41 14.57 -9.23 14.27
N ILE A 42 13.38 -9.31 13.65
CA ILE A 42 12.69 -8.13 13.10
C ILE A 42 12.40 -7.10 14.20
N SER A 43 11.90 -7.55 15.36
CA SER A 43 11.65 -6.68 16.51
C SER A 43 12.91 -5.95 16.97
N SER A 44 14.05 -6.64 16.99
CA SER A 44 15.36 -6.04 17.27
C SER A 44 15.77 -5.02 16.19
N MET A 45 15.62 -5.35 14.91
CA MET A 45 15.94 -4.45 13.79
C MET A 45 15.12 -3.16 13.85
N LEU A 46 13.82 -3.26 14.12
CA LEU A 46 12.93 -2.12 14.34
C LEU A 46 13.37 -1.26 15.53
N LYS A 47 13.72 -1.89 16.65
CA LYS A 47 14.19 -1.18 17.85
C LYS A 47 15.53 -0.47 17.65
N ASN A 48 16.43 -1.08 16.88
CA ASN A 48 17.76 -0.53 16.59
C ASN A 48 17.74 0.50 15.45
N HIS A 49 16.59 0.67 14.79
CA HIS A 49 16.43 1.46 13.57
C HIS A 49 17.42 1.02 12.48
N ASP A 50 17.57 -0.29 12.29
CA ASP A 50 18.42 -0.86 11.26
C ASP A 50 18.05 -0.29 9.88
N LYS A 51 19.05 -0.17 9.01
CA LYS A 51 18.87 0.47 7.71
C LYS A 51 18.40 -0.54 6.67
N ILE A 52 17.35 -0.17 5.95
CA ILE A 52 16.81 -0.95 4.83
C ILE A 52 16.93 -0.17 3.53
N LEU A 53 16.74 -0.87 2.40
CA LEU A 53 16.80 -0.28 1.05
C LEU A 53 15.44 -0.11 0.39
N GLY A 54 14.36 -0.53 1.04
CA GLY A 54 13.01 -0.48 0.48
C GLY A 54 12.07 -1.46 1.16
N GLY A 55 11.02 -1.82 0.45
CA GLY A 55 10.00 -2.77 0.90
C GLY A 55 8.86 -2.87 -0.09
N ILE A 56 7.75 -3.46 0.36
CA ILE A 56 6.52 -3.61 -0.42
C ILE A 56 5.49 -2.63 0.12
N MET A 57 4.87 -1.85 -0.77
CA MET A 57 3.70 -1.04 -0.44
C MET A 57 2.45 -1.78 -0.89
N MET A 58 1.45 -1.86 0.00
CA MET A 58 0.11 -2.35 -0.28
C MET A 58 -0.90 -1.22 -0.14
N VAL A 59 -1.70 -0.98 -1.17
CA VAL A 59 -2.76 0.05 -1.17
C VAL A 59 -4.04 -0.49 -1.80
N PRO A 60 -5.21 0.12 -1.53
CA PRO A 60 -6.42 -0.16 -2.28
C PRO A 60 -6.18 0.01 -3.78
N LEU A 61 -6.59 -0.98 -4.57
CA LEU A 61 -6.58 -0.89 -6.03
C LEU A 61 -7.90 -0.31 -6.52
N VAL A 62 -9.01 -0.94 -6.13
CA VAL A 62 -10.35 -0.51 -6.50
C VAL A 62 -11.37 -1.19 -5.62
N LYS A 63 -12.42 -0.47 -5.24
CA LYS A 63 -13.65 -1.04 -4.68
C LYS A 63 -14.72 -1.04 -5.77
N PHE A 64 -15.38 -2.17 -6.00
CA PHE A 64 -16.33 -2.28 -7.11
C PHE A 64 -17.66 -1.57 -6.81
N ASN A 65 -18.06 -1.52 -5.54
CA ASN A 65 -19.34 -1.01 -5.03
C ASN A 65 -20.54 -1.67 -5.73
N LEU A 66 -20.47 -2.97 -6.03
CA LEU A 66 -21.58 -3.65 -6.71
C LEU A 66 -22.84 -3.74 -5.83
N PHE A 67 -22.65 -3.82 -4.51
CA PHE A 67 -23.71 -4.03 -3.52
C PHE A 67 -23.45 -3.16 -2.28
N ASP A 68 -23.55 -1.83 -2.43
CA ASP A 68 -23.03 -0.88 -1.44
C ASP A 68 -23.92 -0.69 -0.19
N THR A 69 -25.21 -1.06 -0.23
CA THR A 69 -26.12 -0.91 0.94
C THR A 69 -27.20 -1.98 1.04
N ASP A 70 -27.76 -2.39 -0.09
CA ASP A 70 -28.72 -3.48 -0.19
C ASP A 70 -28.08 -4.57 -1.04
N LEU A 71 -28.29 -5.84 -0.69
CA LEU A 71 -27.80 -6.98 -1.49
C LEU A 71 -28.47 -7.07 -2.88
N ASP A 72 -29.30 -6.08 -3.22
CA ASP A 72 -29.98 -5.92 -4.49
C ASP A 72 -29.49 -4.66 -5.21
N THR A 73 -29.29 -4.77 -6.52
CA THR A 73 -28.91 -3.68 -7.41
C THR A 73 -29.60 -3.87 -8.77
N ASP A 74 -29.60 -2.85 -9.60
CA ASP A 74 -30.16 -2.92 -10.95
C ASP A 74 -29.05 -2.93 -12.01
N ILE A 75 -29.39 -3.37 -13.22
CA ILE A 75 -28.42 -3.53 -14.31
C ILE A 75 -27.72 -2.23 -14.67
N TYR A 76 -28.39 -1.08 -14.52
CA TYR A 76 -27.85 0.22 -14.86
C TYR A 76 -26.77 0.63 -13.84
N LYS A 77 -27.02 0.43 -12.54
CA LYS A 77 -26.01 0.67 -11.49
C LYS A 77 -24.78 -0.23 -11.66
N VAL A 78 -24.99 -1.50 -12.00
CA VAL A 78 -23.88 -2.44 -12.27
C VAL A 78 -23.03 -1.95 -13.42
N GLU A 79 -23.64 -1.57 -14.55
CA GLU A 79 -22.93 -1.04 -15.71
C GLU A 79 -22.14 0.24 -15.36
N GLN A 80 -22.76 1.19 -14.66
CA GLN A 80 -22.10 2.41 -14.22
C GLN A 80 -20.87 2.13 -13.33
N ASN A 81 -20.99 1.20 -12.39
CA ASN A 81 -19.87 0.83 -11.52
C ASN A 81 -18.75 0.12 -12.28
N VAL A 82 -19.07 -0.76 -13.23
CA VAL A 82 -18.08 -1.41 -14.09
C VAL A 82 -17.31 -0.37 -14.92
N ILE A 83 -18.01 0.62 -15.48
CA ILE A 83 -17.37 1.72 -16.25
C ILE A 83 -16.44 2.52 -15.35
N ARG A 84 -16.92 2.96 -14.17
CA ARG A 84 -16.12 3.70 -13.17
C ARG A 84 -14.87 2.92 -12.74
N VAL A 85 -15.02 1.63 -12.47
CA VAL A 85 -13.91 0.73 -12.12
C VAL A 85 -12.91 0.66 -13.26
N ASN A 86 -13.37 0.47 -14.50
CA ASN A 86 -12.49 0.42 -15.65
C ASN A 86 -11.70 1.72 -15.82
N GLU A 87 -12.34 2.89 -15.70
CA GLU A 87 -11.67 4.21 -15.74
C GLU A 87 -10.59 4.32 -14.67
N HIS A 88 -10.87 3.88 -13.44
CA HIS A 88 -9.90 3.86 -12.35
C HIS A 88 -8.73 2.92 -12.62
N LEU A 89 -8.98 1.73 -13.20
CA LEU A 89 -7.93 0.80 -13.61
C LEU A 89 -7.04 1.36 -14.73
N GLN A 90 -7.57 2.22 -15.62
CA GLN A 90 -6.74 2.91 -16.60
C GLN A 90 -5.78 3.92 -15.94
N LYS A 91 -6.21 4.62 -14.88
CA LYS A 91 -5.31 5.48 -14.08
C LYS A 91 -4.18 4.65 -13.47
N TRP A 92 -4.49 3.49 -12.90
CA TRP A 92 -3.49 2.57 -12.36
C TRP A 92 -2.50 2.09 -13.43
N LYS A 93 -2.98 1.68 -14.61
CA LYS A 93 -2.09 1.28 -15.73
C LYS A 93 -1.14 2.41 -16.14
N ASN A 94 -1.64 3.64 -16.22
CA ASN A 94 -0.81 4.80 -16.53
C ASN A 94 0.24 5.04 -15.43
N PHE A 95 -0.15 4.98 -14.16
CA PHE A 95 0.76 5.13 -13.04
C PHE A 95 1.87 4.07 -13.03
N LEU A 96 1.52 2.79 -13.20
CA LEU A 96 2.48 1.69 -13.19
C LEU A 96 3.49 1.79 -14.34
N SER A 97 3.03 2.17 -15.54
CA SER A 97 3.90 2.36 -16.71
C SER A 97 4.84 3.57 -16.55
N GLN A 98 4.33 4.71 -16.05
CA GLN A 98 5.13 5.92 -15.85
C GLN A 98 6.17 5.80 -14.73
N THR A 99 5.91 4.92 -13.76
CA THR A 99 6.78 4.73 -12.58
C THR A 99 7.66 3.48 -12.68
N ASN A 100 7.64 2.79 -13.82
CA ASN A 100 8.39 1.56 -14.08
C ASN A 100 8.19 0.46 -13.02
N ARG A 101 6.95 0.31 -12.54
CA ARG A 101 6.56 -0.69 -11.52
C ARG A 101 6.05 -1.97 -12.17
N GLU A 102 6.95 -2.66 -12.86
CA GLU A 102 6.60 -3.86 -13.63
C GLU A 102 6.15 -5.03 -12.73
N LYS A 103 6.74 -5.15 -11.54
CA LYS A 103 6.37 -6.16 -10.55
C LYS A 103 5.30 -5.63 -9.60
N HIS A 104 4.10 -6.18 -9.71
CA HIS A 104 3.00 -5.92 -8.80
C HIS A 104 2.12 -7.18 -8.65
N SER A 105 1.38 -7.27 -7.55
CA SER A 105 0.40 -8.32 -7.31
C SER A 105 -0.94 -7.70 -6.95
N ILE A 106 -2.03 -8.32 -7.40
CA ILE A 106 -3.40 -7.90 -7.09
C ILE A 106 -4.07 -9.00 -6.27
N ARG A 107 -4.73 -8.64 -5.17
CA ARG A 107 -5.38 -9.57 -4.25
C ARG A 107 -6.71 -9.01 -3.77
N ILE A 108 -7.60 -9.86 -3.27
CA ILE A 108 -8.82 -9.43 -2.58
C ILE A 108 -8.40 -8.89 -1.19
N SER A 109 -9.00 -7.78 -0.76
CA SER A 109 -8.79 -7.26 0.58
C SER A 109 -9.30 -8.24 1.63
N HIS A 110 -8.53 -8.43 2.71
CA HIS A 110 -8.92 -9.30 3.80
C HIS A 110 -10.11 -8.78 4.61
N THR A 111 -10.37 -7.47 4.56
CA THR A 111 -11.41 -6.81 5.35
C THR A 111 -12.64 -6.42 4.52
N ASP A 112 -12.55 -6.46 3.18
CA ASP A 112 -13.62 -6.05 2.27
C ASP A 112 -13.57 -6.91 1.00
N GLN A 113 -14.51 -7.85 0.85
CA GLN A 113 -14.56 -8.76 -0.29
C GLN A 113 -14.88 -8.06 -1.62
N ASP A 114 -15.42 -6.83 -1.56
CA ASP A 114 -15.74 -6.01 -2.74
C ASP A 114 -14.57 -5.09 -3.14
N MET A 115 -13.42 -5.22 -2.48
CA MET A 115 -12.23 -4.42 -2.74
C MET A 115 -11.04 -5.29 -3.15
N LEU A 116 -10.34 -4.87 -4.20
CA LEU A 116 -9.02 -5.37 -4.53
C LEU A 116 -7.95 -4.45 -3.96
N THR A 117 -6.82 -5.04 -3.59
CA THR A 117 -5.58 -4.34 -3.24
C THR A 117 -4.52 -4.59 -4.32
N ILE A 118 -3.58 -3.67 -4.43
CA ILE A 118 -2.37 -3.83 -5.24
C ILE A 118 -1.14 -3.69 -4.34
N THR A 119 -0.17 -4.57 -4.57
CA THR A 119 1.15 -4.48 -3.94
C THR A 119 2.22 -4.24 -4.99
N PHE A 120 3.21 -3.42 -4.66
CA PHE A 120 4.37 -3.16 -5.53
C PHE A 120 5.60 -2.78 -4.69
N GLU A 121 6.78 -3.02 -5.25
CA GLU A 121 8.05 -2.66 -4.62
C GLU A 121 8.23 -1.13 -4.56
N VAL A 122 8.78 -0.66 -3.44
CA VAL A 122 9.27 0.71 -3.27
C VAL A 122 10.74 0.64 -2.90
N LYS A 123 11.59 1.28 -3.70
CA LYS A 123 13.03 1.36 -3.49
C LYS A 123 13.39 2.73 -2.94
N PHE A 124 14.22 2.75 -1.90
CA PHE A 124 14.70 3.98 -1.30
C PHE A 124 15.92 4.51 -2.05
N SER A 125 16.11 5.83 -1.97
CA SER A 125 17.24 6.53 -2.59
C SER A 125 18.58 6.21 -1.91
N LYS A 126 18.52 5.74 -0.65
CA LYS A 126 19.66 5.44 0.21
C LYS A 126 19.26 4.43 1.29
N PRO A 127 20.22 3.80 1.99
CA PRO A 127 19.93 3.04 3.20
C PRO A 127 19.25 3.94 4.25
N THR A 128 18.02 3.61 4.59
CA THR A 128 17.15 4.44 5.45
C THR A 128 16.84 3.69 6.73
N PRO A 129 17.05 4.31 7.92
CA PRO A 129 16.70 3.69 9.19
C PRO A 129 15.22 3.31 9.25
N LEU A 130 14.92 2.21 9.94
CA LEU A 130 13.56 1.79 10.33
C LEU A 130 12.92 2.74 11.38
N GLU A 131 12.97 4.04 11.11
CA GLU A 131 12.40 5.10 11.91
C GLU A 131 11.27 5.77 11.12
N LYS A 132 10.07 5.89 11.71
CA LYS A 132 8.85 6.37 11.04
C LYS A 132 9.05 7.64 10.20
N LYS A 133 9.78 8.62 10.72
CA LYS A 133 10.00 9.89 10.00
C LYS A 133 10.86 9.69 8.76
N GLN A 134 11.95 8.94 8.88
CA GLN A 134 12.87 8.65 7.78
C GLN A 134 12.22 7.79 6.70
N LEU A 135 11.48 6.76 7.12
CA LEU A 135 10.67 5.94 6.22
C LEU A 135 9.64 6.79 5.48
N LEU A 136 8.92 7.65 6.20
CA LEU A 136 7.91 8.51 5.58
C LEU A 136 8.52 9.45 4.54
N ASP A 137 9.70 10.01 4.79
CA ASP A 137 10.40 10.88 3.85
C ASP A 137 10.73 10.15 2.53
N GLU A 138 11.18 8.88 2.59
CA GLU A 138 11.41 8.08 1.38
C GLU A 138 10.11 7.63 0.68
N LEU A 139 9.06 7.31 1.46
CA LEU A 139 7.75 6.91 0.92
C LEU A 139 6.97 8.09 0.33
N PHE A 140 7.25 9.32 0.78
CA PHE A 140 6.48 10.51 0.45
C PHE A 140 6.32 10.71 -1.05
N THR A 141 7.38 10.54 -1.83
CA THR A 141 7.34 10.71 -3.29
C THR A 141 6.34 9.75 -3.93
N THR A 142 6.27 8.50 -3.45
CA THR A 142 5.30 7.52 -3.95
C THR A 142 3.88 7.89 -3.55
N LEU A 143 3.67 8.25 -2.28
CA LEU A 143 2.35 8.62 -1.75
C LEU A 143 1.78 9.87 -2.42
N ASP A 144 2.63 10.89 -2.62
CA ASP A 144 2.26 12.14 -3.30
C ASP A 144 1.90 11.89 -4.78
N LEU A 145 2.62 11.00 -5.48
CA LEU A 145 2.29 10.63 -6.85
C LEU A 145 0.98 9.85 -6.95
N LEU A 146 0.71 8.93 -6.02
CA LEU A 146 -0.55 8.19 -5.96
C LEU A 146 -1.73 9.15 -5.76
N GLN A 147 -1.61 10.07 -4.82
CA GLN A 147 -2.63 11.06 -4.53
C GLN A 147 -2.86 12.01 -5.71
N LYS A 148 -1.79 12.54 -6.32
CA LYS A 148 -1.90 13.40 -7.52
C LYS A 148 -2.53 12.69 -8.71
N SER A 149 -2.40 11.36 -8.77
CA SER A 149 -3.00 10.51 -9.79
C SER A 149 -4.44 10.09 -9.48
N ASP A 150 -5.01 10.54 -8.35
CA ASP A 150 -6.35 10.16 -7.89
C ASP A 150 -6.49 8.63 -7.72
N LEU A 151 -5.46 8.03 -7.12
CA LEU A 151 -5.36 6.60 -6.79
C LEU A 151 -5.46 6.31 -5.29
N LEU A 152 -5.39 7.35 -4.45
CA LEU A 152 -5.53 7.34 -2.99
C LEU A 152 -6.40 8.50 -2.53
#